data_AF-A0A1V5Y7Y8-F1
#
_entry.id   AF-A0A1V5Y7Y8-F1
#
_cell.length_a   1.000
_cell.length_b   1.000
_cell.length_c   1.000
_cell.angle_alpha   90.00
_cell.angle_beta   90.00
_cell.angle_gamma   90.00
#
_symmetry.space_group_name_H-M   'P 1'
#
loop_
_entity.id
_entity.type
_entity.pdbx_description
1 polymer ?
#
loop_
_entity_poly.entity_id
_entity_poly.type
_entity_poly.pdbx_seq_one_letter_code
_entity_poly.pdbx_strand_id
1 'polypeptide(L)' 'MKPENIREVCPVCGSSDLYLEAGGYTGKLYRCKNCDYLGALIVEADEEMARAIREDYKKEKEA' A
#
# COMPACT_ATOMS: atom_id res chain seq x y z
N MET A 1 -5.93 16.63 12.26
CA MET A 1 -5.94 15.29 11.62
C MET A 1 -7.22 14.61 12.06
N LYS A 2 -8.16 14.37 11.14
CA LYS A 2 -9.43 13.72 11.47
C LYS A 2 -9.27 12.22 11.16
N PRO A 3 -9.36 11.31 12.15
CA PRO A 3 -9.04 9.89 11.99
C PRO A 3 -10.05 9.10 11.14
N GLU A 4 -11.05 9.78 10.58
CA GLU A 4 -12.25 9.15 10.00
C GLU A 4 -12.07 8.54 8.61
N ASN A 5 -10.87 8.64 7.99
CA ASN A 5 -10.58 8.08 6.65
C ASN A 5 -9.18 7.41 6.53
N ILE A 6 -8.71 6.71 7.57
CA ILE A 6 -7.47 5.90 7.47
C ILE A 6 -7.76 4.59 6.71
N ARG A 7 -6.88 4.22 5.78
CA ARG A 7 -6.94 2.97 4.99
C ARG A 7 -5.58 2.32 4.86
N GLU A 8 -5.57 1.00 4.77
CA GLU A 8 -4.37 0.22 4.45
C GLU A 8 -4.05 0.34 2.94
N VAL A 9 -2.82 0.73 2.61
CA VAL A 9 -2.35 0.88 1.23
C VAL A 9 -0.98 0.22 1.01
N CYS A 10 -0.72 -0.12 -0.24
CA CYS A 10 0.56 -0.62 -0.72
C CYS A 10 1.65 0.45 -0.52
N PRO A 11 2.78 0.11 0.11
CA PRO A 11 3.87 1.07 0.34
C PRO A 11 4.57 1.52 -0.95
N VAL A 12 4.40 0.77 -2.04
CA VAL A 12 5.06 1.06 -3.33
C VAL A 12 4.19 1.97 -4.20
N CYS A 13 2.93 1.56 -4.45
CA CYS A 13 2.09 2.26 -5.42
C CYS A 13 0.86 2.96 -4.81
N GLY A 14 0.65 2.87 -3.50
CA GLY A 14 -0.48 3.51 -2.80
C GLY A 14 -1.86 2.92 -3.14
N SER A 15 -1.93 1.78 -3.81
CA SER A 15 -3.19 1.04 -4.03
C SER A 15 -3.67 0.39 -2.73
N SER A 16 -4.98 0.41 -2.48
CA SER A 16 -5.61 -0.33 -1.38
C SER A 16 -5.99 -1.76 -1.75
N ASP A 17 -5.72 -2.18 -3.00
CA ASP A 17 -6.02 -3.54 -3.46
C ASP A 17 -4.83 -4.47 -3.19
N LEU A 18 -4.80 -4.91 -1.92
CA LEU A 18 -3.85 -5.86 -1.36
C LEU A 18 -4.61 -7.13 -0.96
N TYR A 19 -3.96 -8.29 -1.04
CA TYR A 19 -4.49 -9.52 -0.47
C TYR A 19 -3.41 -10.28 0.28
N LEU A 20 -3.83 -11.10 1.25
CA LEU A 20 -2.93 -11.92 2.04
C LEU A 20 -2.42 -13.09 1.18
N GLU A 21 -1.14 -13.06 0.84
CA GLU A 21 -0.46 -14.15 0.12
C GLU A 21 -0.16 -15.31 1.07
N ALA A 22 0.32 -15.00 2.28
CA ALA A 22 0.59 -15.97 3.33
C ALA A 22 0.32 -15.37 4.71
N GLY A 23 0.00 -16.21 5.69
CA GLY A 23 -0.28 -15.83 7.07
C GLY A 23 0.07 -16.94 8.06
N GLY A 24 -0.06 -16.64 9.36
CA GLY A 24 0.18 -17.61 10.43
C GLY A 24 1.48 -17.34 11.18
N TYR A 25 2.23 -18.40 11.51
CA TYR A 25 3.41 -18.32 12.39
C TYR A 25 4.52 -17.42 11.86
N THR A 26 4.67 -17.33 10.53
CA THR A 26 5.67 -16.48 9.87
C THR A 26 5.26 -15.02 9.73
N GLY A 27 4.08 -14.64 10.23
CA GLY A 27 3.50 -13.32 10.05
C GLY A 27 2.67 -13.20 8.76
N LYS A 28 2.13 -12.00 8.53
CA LYS A 28 1.31 -11.69 7.35
C LYS A 28 2.19 -11.21 6.20
N LEU A 29 2.03 -11.80 5.03
CA LEU A 29 2.61 -11.35 3.77
C LEU A 29 1.49 -10.92 2.83
N TYR A 30 1.59 -9.70 2.32
CA TYR A 30 0.61 -9.09 1.43
C TYR A 30 1.17 -9.01 0.02
N ARG A 31 0.34 -9.30 -0.98
CA ARG A 31 0.62 -9.02 -2.39
C ARG A 31 -0.29 -7.90 -2.89
N CYS A 32 0.28 -6.95 -3.63
CA CYS A 32 -0.47 -5.92 -4.34
C CYS A 32 -0.96 -6.44 -5.70
N LYS A 33 -2.19 -6.08 -6.10
CA LYS A 33 -2.72 -6.42 -7.43
C LYS A 33 -2.33 -5.42 -8.53
N ASN A 34 -1.69 -4.31 -8.18
CA ASN A 34 -1.42 -3.19 -9.09
C ASN A 34 0.07 -2.92 -9.31
N CYS A 35 0.94 -3.61 -8.59
CA CYS A 35 2.39 -3.56 -8.76
C CYS A 35 2.99 -4.86 -8.21
N ASP A 36 4.30 -5.05 -8.36
CA ASP A 36 4.99 -6.27 -7.98
C ASP A 36 5.31 -6.37 -6.47
N TYR A 37 4.66 -5.56 -5.63
CA TYR A 37 4.88 -5.59 -4.19
C TYR A 37 4.41 -6.91 -3.57
N LEU A 38 5.34 -7.59 -2.89
CA LEU A 38 5.11 -8.72 -2.00
C LEU A 38 5.92 -8.50 -0.72
N GLY A 39 5.24 -8.36 0.42
CA GLY A 39 5.93 -8.08 1.67
C GLY A 39 5.01 -7.97 2.88
N ALA A 40 5.60 -7.89 4.07
CA ALA A 40 4.86 -7.84 5.33
C ALA A 40 4.41 -6.42 5.72
N LEU A 41 4.93 -5.39 5.04
CA LEU A 41 4.65 -3.99 5.35
C LEU A 41 3.40 -3.50 4.59
N ILE A 42 2.53 -2.79 5.29
CA ILE A 42 1.44 -2.01 4.71
C ILE A 42 1.42 -0.63 5.39
N VAL A 43 0.88 0.37 4.72
CA VAL A 43 0.80 1.73 5.27
C VAL A 43 -0.63 2.04 5.64
N GLU A 44 -0.87 2.40 6.90
CA GLU A 44 -2.10 3.05 7.31
C GLU A 44 -2.03 4.53 6.89
N ALA A 45 -2.69 4.85 5.79
CA ALA A 45 -2.64 6.16 5.16
C ALA A 45 -4.00 6.84 5.24
N ASP A 46 -4.01 8.12 5.56
CA ASP A 46 -5.14 8.97 5.23
C ASP A 46 -5.20 9.27 3.71
N GLU A 47 -6.16 10.09 3.30
CA GLU A 47 -6.32 10.43 1.89
C GLU A 47 -5.12 11.17 1.30
N GLU A 48 -4.52 12.08 2.07
CA GLU A 48 -3.39 12.89 1.63
C GLU A 48 -2.15 12.02 1.42
N MET A 49 -1.81 11.18 2.41
CA MET A 49 -0.68 10.27 2.33
C MET A 49 -0.86 9.23 1.22
N ALA A 50 -2.04 8.63 1.10
CA ALA A 50 -2.32 7.66 0.04
C ALA A 50 -2.22 8.29 -1.36
N ARG A 51 -2.59 9.56 -1.51
CA ARG A 51 -2.41 10.32 -2.76
C ARG A 51 -0.93 10.58 -3.03
N ALA A 52 -0.16 11.04 -2.04
CA ALA A 52 1.26 11.30 -2.19
C ALA A 52 2.04 10.07 -2.68
N ILE A 53 1.83 8.90 -2.06
CA ILE A 53 2.47 7.63 -2.46
C ILE A 53 2.13 7.29 -3.93
N ARG A 54 0.87 7.47 -4.34
CA ARG A 54 0.45 7.21 -5.74
C ARG A 54 1.10 8.16 -6.73
N GLU A 55 1.24 9.43 -6.37
CA GLU A 55 1.85 10.43 -7.26
C GLU A 55 3.34 10.16 -7.45
N ASP A 56 4.05 9.82 -6.39
CA ASP A 56 5.47 9.49 -6.46
C ASP A 56 5.71 8.25 -7.31
N TYR A 57 4.91 7.20 -7.13
CA TYR A 57 4.95 6.01 -8.00
C TYR A 57 4.71 6.32 -9.48
N LYS A 58 3.79 7.24 -9.80
CA LYS A 58 3.53 7.66 -11.20
C LYS A 58 4.71 8.42 -11.78
N LYS A 59 5.26 9.38 -11.04
CA LYS A 59 6.44 10.16 -11.47
C LYS A 59 7.62 9.24 -11.79
N GLU A 60 7.87 8.23 -10.95
CA GLU A 60 8.94 7.25 -11.19
C GLU A 60 8.70 6.36 -12.41
N LYS A 61 7.44 6.06 -12.74
CA LYS A 61 7.08 5.25 -13.93
C LYS A 61 7.13 6.05 -15.23
N GLU A 62 6.96 7.36 -15.17
CA GLU A 62 6.97 8.27 -16.33
C GLU A 62 8.38 8.84 -16.63
N ALA A 63 9.34 8.64 -15.72
CA ALA A 63 10.75 9.01 -15.86
C ALA A 63 11.57 7.95 -16.61
#